data_AF-A0A2D9XYX5-F1
#
_entry.id   AF-A0A2D9XYX5-F1
#
_cell.length_a   1.000
_cell.length_b   1.000
_cell.length_c   1.000
_cell.angle_alpha   90.00
_cell.angle_beta   90.00
_cell.angle_gamma   90.00
#
_symmetry.space_group_name_H-M   'P 1'
#
loop_
_entity.id
_entity.type
_entity.pdbx_description
1 polymer ?
#
loop_
_entity_poly.entity_id
_entity_poly.type
_entity_poly.pdbx_seq_one_letter_code
_entity_poly.pdbx_strand_id
1 'polypeptide(L)'
;SAVSIRDTHVILVYFSGFGDGNTYQLPVLNFRGAQFTFGYGSGSSAASDIIVRAEALSGDLTEFQIDPARGNKLRYVIIPPNVNVGRAAIDYSDYNAVKAAFGIKD
;
A
#
# COMPACT_ATOMS: atom_id res chain seq x y z
N SER A 1 9.36 15.08 -3.56
CA SER A 1 9.17 14.45 -4.88
C SER A 1 9.46 12.96 -4.75
N ALA A 2 8.59 12.10 -5.26
CA ALA A 2 8.78 10.65 -5.34
C ALA A 2 10.06 10.26 -6.09
N VAL A 3 10.57 11.13 -6.98
CA VAL A 3 11.85 10.91 -7.70
C VAL A 3 13.03 10.79 -6.73
N SER A 4 13.06 11.58 -5.66
CA SER A 4 14.18 11.54 -4.70
C SER A 4 14.16 10.33 -3.76
N ILE A 5 13.05 9.58 -3.74
CA ILE A 5 12.86 8.45 -2.82
C ILE A 5 12.70 7.10 -3.54
N ARG A 6 12.43 7.10 -4.85
CA ARG A 6 12.15 5.89 -5.65
C ARG A 6 13.20 4.80 -5.49
N ASP A 7 14.46 5.19 -5.57
CA ASP A 7 15.60 4.25 -5.63
C ASP A 7 16.30 4.10 -4.26
N THR A 8 15.80 4.79 -3.22
CA THR A 8 16.46 4.89 -1.90
C THR A 8 15.57 4.53 -0.71
N HIS A 9 14.24 4.55 -0.88
CA HIS A 9 13.28 4.28 0.18
C HIS A 9 12.44 3.05 -0.14
N VAL A 10 11.99 2.35 0.91
CA VAL A 10 10.96 1.32 0.77
C VAL A 10 9.60 1.96 0.98
N ILE A 11 8.65 1.67 0.10
CA ILE A 11 7.28 2.15 0.22
C ILE A 11 6.34 0.95 0.29
N LEU A 12 5.53 0.94 1.34
CA LEU A 12 4.44 -0.02 1.52
C LEU A 12 3.14 0.73 1.40
N VAL A 13 2.29 0.32 0.46
CA VAL A 13 0.96 0.91 0.26
C VAL A 13 -0.09 -0.10 0.65
N TYR A 14 -1.13 0.37 1.34
CA TYR A 14 -2.24 -0.43 1.82
C TYR A 14 -3.56 0.14 1.35
N PHE A 15 -4.49 -0.76 1.07
CA PHE A 15 -5.87 -0.46 0.72
C PHE A 15 -6.82 -1.13 1.73
N SER A 16 -7.77 -0.36 2.25
CA SER A 16 -8.89 -0.89 3.02
C SER A 16 -10.17 -0.62 2.23
N GLY A 17 -10.87 -1.69 1.87
CA GLY A 17 -12.10 -1.63 1.09
C GLY A 17 -13.35 -1.53 1.94
N PHE A 18 -14.33 -0.74 1.51
CA PHE A 18 -15.61 -0.64 2.20
C PHE A 18 -16.36 -1.98 2.24
N GLY A 19 -16.90 -2.32 3.41
CA GLY A 19 -17.80 -3.46 3.63
C GLY A 19 -17.10 -4.80 3.87
N ASP A 20 -15.78 -4.88 3.65
CA ASP A 20 -14.97 -6.07 3.93
C ASP A 20 -14.18 -5.92 5.25
N GLY A 21 -13.86 -4.68 5.64
CA GLY A 21 -13.17 -4.39 6.91
C GLY A 21 -11.68 -4.76 6.94
N ASN A 22 -11.23 -5.56 5.96
CA ASN A 22 -9.84 -5.97 5.81
C ASN A 22 -8.95 -4.85 5.27
N THR A 23 -7.66 -4.97 5.56
CA THR A 23 -6.60 -4.11 5.02
C THR A 23 -5.60 -4.96 4.26
N TYR A 24 -5.34 -4.58 3.02
CA TYR A 24 -4.51 -5.32 2.09
C TYR A 24 -3.27 -4.52 1.72
N GLN A 25 -2.10 -5.15 1.73
CA GLN A 25 -0.92 -4.57 1.12
C GLN A 25 -1.05 -4.64 -0.41
N LEU A 26 -0.81 -3.53 -1.10
CA LEU A 26 -0.78 -3.50 -2.57
C LEU A 26 0.48 -4.21 -3.11
N PRO A 27 0.39 -4.86 -4.29
CA PRO A 27 -0.76 -4.93 -5.18
C PRO A 27 -1.87 -5.88 -4.69
N VAL A 28 -3.13 -5.52 -4.95
CA VAL A 28 -4.30 -6.36 -4.69
C VAL A 28 -4.86 -6.83 -6.02
N LEU A 29 -4.87 -8.15 -6.21
CA LEU A 29 -5.22 -8.78 -7.49
C LEU A 29 -6.68 -8.56 -7.89
N ASN A 30 -7.61 -8.56 -6.94
CA ASN A 30 -9.02 -8.30 -7.19
C ASN A 30 -9.73 -7.83 -5.91
N PHE A 31 -10.24 -6.61 -5.92
CA PHE A 31 -11.21 -6.12 -4.97
C PHE A 31 -12.44 -5.60 -5.73
N ARG A 32 -13.56 -6.33 -5.61
CA ARG A 32 -14.87 -5.98 -6.21
C ARG A 32 -14.77 -5.61 -7.70
N GLY A 33 -14.01 -6.39 -8.45
CA GLY A 33 -13.85 -6.19 -9.89
C GLY A 33 -12.82 -5.13 -10.28
N ALA A 34 -12.01 -4.63 -9.33
CA ALA A 34 -10.88 -3.76 -9.61
C ALA A 34 -9.57 -4.36 -9.10
N GLN A 35 -8.50 -4.21 -9.89
CA GLN A 35 -7.14 -4.46 -9.46
C GLN A 35 -6.51 -3.15 -8.97
N PHE A 36 -5.77 -3.22 -7.87
CA PHE A 36 -5.06 -2.07 -7.31
C PHE A 36 -3.56 -2.32 -7.35
N THR A 37 -2.82 -1.40 -7.94
CA THR A 37 -1.35 -1.41 -7.96
C THR A 37 -0.81 -0.05 -7.53
N PHE A 38 0.47 0.00 -7.16
CA PHE A 38 1.15 1.26 -6.89
C PHE A 38 2.52 1.30 -7.58
N GLY A 39 3.00 2.52 -7.85
CA GLY A 39 4.29 2.74 -8.46
C GLY A 39 4.76 4.18 -8.30
N TYR A 40 5.89 4.47 -8.94
CA TYR A 40 6.53 5.78 -8.92
C TYR A 40 6.39 6.46 -10.27
N GLY A 41 5.86 7.70 -10.25
CA GLY A 41 5.63 8.48 -11.46
C GLY A 41 4.61 7.84 -12.40
N SER A 42 4.19 8.61 -13.38
CA SER A 42 3.60 8.08 -14.61
C SER A 42 4.71 8.02 -15.66
N GLY A 43 4.50 7.36 -16.80
CA GLY A 43 5.48 7.40 -17.91
C GLY A 43 5.79 8.82 -18.45
N SER A 44 5.17 9.86 -17.89
CA SER A 44 5.49 11.26 -18.09
C SER A 44 6.56 11.74 -17.09
N SER A 45 7.59 12.40 -17.60
CA SER A 45 8.62 13.09 -16.82
C SER A 45 8.09 14.17 -15.86
N ALA A 46 6.80 14.55 -15.97
CA ALA A 46 6.15 15.54 -15.12
C ALA A 46 5.51 14.95 -13.84
N ALA A 47 5.29 13.63 -13.76
CA ALA A 47 4.67 13.01 -12.60
C ALA A 47 5.74 12.56 -11.61
N SER A 48 5.89 13.33 -10.54
CA SER A 48 6.92 13.10 -9.53
C SER A 48 6.34 12.54 -8.23
N ASP A 49 5.25 11.77 -8.29
CA ASP A 49 4.49 11.32 -7.11
C ASP A 49 4.38 9.78 -7.03
N ILE A 50 3.98 9.27 -5.87
CA ILE A 50 3.55 7.88 -5.69
C ILE A 50 2.15 7.79 -6.29
N ILE A 51 1.98 6.91 -7.28
CA ILE A 51 0.69 6.74 -7.95
C ILE A 51 0.09 5.41 -7.50
N VAL A 52 -1.16 5.46 -7.08
CA VAL A 52 -2.00 4.27 -6.91
C VAL A 52 -2.92 4.20 -8.12
N ARG A 53 -2.88 3.08 -8.82
CA ARG A 53 -3.71 2.81 -9.99
C ARG A 53 -4.78 1.80 -9.62
N ALA A 54 -6.03 2.14 -9.91
CA ALA A 54 -7.13 1.19 -9.97
C ALA A 54 -7.39 0.86 -11.44
N GLU A 55 -7.63 -0.41 -11.75
CA GLU A 55 -8.00 -0.88 -13.08
C GLU A 55 -9.17 -1.84 -12.97
N ALA A 56 -10.23 -1.61 -13.76
CA ALA A 56 -11.34 -2.55 -13.80
C ALA A 56 -10.88 -3.86 -14.44
N LEU A 57 -11.19 -4.98 -13.81
CA LEU A 57 -10.96 -6.32 -14.37
C LEU A 57 -11.97 -6.64 -15.49
N SER A 58 -13.11 -5.96 -15.51
CA SER A 58 -14.12 -6.04 -16.55
C SER A 58 -15.05 -4.82 -16.47
N GLY A 59 -15.43 -4.26 -17.63
CA GLY A 59 -16.30 -3.08 -17.68
C GLY A 59 -15.62 -1.82 -17.15
N ASP A 60 -16.42 -0.86 -16.70
CA ASP A 60 -15.93 0.43 -16.22
C ASP A 60 -15.67 0.41 -14.71
N LEU A 61 -14.65 1.16 -14.28
CA LEU A 61 -14.50 1.50 -12.87
C LEU A 61 -15.67 2.35 -12.44
N THR A 62 -16.30 1.98 -11.32
CA THR A 62 -17.33 2.80 -10.68
C THR A 62 -16.75 3.50 -9.46
N GLU A 63 -17.47 4.50 -8.96
CA GLU A 63 -17.09 5.17 -7.71
C GLU A 63 -17.00 4.19 -6.53
N PHE A 64 -17.74 3.08 -6.55
CA PHE A 64 -17.79 2.13 -5.43
C PHE A 64 -16.45 1.51 -5.07
N GLN A 65 -15.54 1.35 -6.05
CA GLN A 65 -14.23 0.75 -5.79
C GLN A 65 -13.22 1.73 -5.18
N ILE A 66 -13.38 3.05 -5.38
CA ILE A 66 -12.37 4.05 -5.00
C ILE A 66 -12.88 5.15 -4.07
N ASP A 67 -14.20 5.31 -3.92
CA ASP A 67 -14.79 6.44 -3.21
C ASP A 67 -14.47 6.40 -1.71
N PRO A 68 -13.74 7.42 -1.18
CA PRO A 68 -13.42 7.50 0.22
C PRO A 68 -14.63 7.78 1.11
N ALA A 69 -15.72 8.39 0.60
CA ALA A 69 -16.93 8.66 1.37
C ALA A 69 -17.64 7.36 1.79
N ARG A 70 -17.45 6.29 1.01
CA ARG A 70 -17.90 4.94 1.37
C ARG A 70 -17.00 4.28 2.40
N GLY A 71 -15.83 4.83 2.69
CA GLY A 71 -14.87 4.25 3.63
C GLY A 71 -13.75 3.45 2.98
N ASN A 72 -13.59 3.52 1.65
CA ASN A 72 -12.36 3.09 1.00
C ASN A 72 -11.20 3.97 1.48
N LYS A 73 -10.06 3.37 1.85
CA LYS A 73 -8.91 4.10 2.40
C LYS A 73 -7.62 3.63 1.76
N LEU A 74 -6.79 4.59 1.37
CA LEU A 74 -5.40 4.36 0.99
C LEU A 74 -4.50 4.85 2.11
N ARG A 75 -3.53 4.01 2.49
CA ARG A 75 -2.51 4.32 3.50
C ARG A 75 -1.16 3.97 2.94
N TYR A 76 -0.13 4.70 3.34
CA TYR A 76 1.23 4.39 2.93
C TYR A 76 2.22 4.56 4.07
N VAL A 77 3.30 3.77 4.03
CA VAL A 77 4.46 3.87 4.91
C VAL A 77 5.69 4.07 4.03
N ILE A 78 6.46 5.12 4.31
CA ILE A 78 7.73 5.41 3.65
C ILE A 78 8.84 5.13 4.66
N ILE A 79 9.72 4.18 4.34
CA ILE A 79 10.86 3.79 5.17
C ILE A 79 12.12 4.39 4.53
N PRO A 80 12.81 5.33 5.23
CA PRO A 80 14.00 5.96 4.70
C PRO A 80 15.21 5.00 4.61
N PRO A 81 16.20 5.33 3.77
CA PRO A 81 17.46 4.60 3.73
C PRO A 81 18.15 4.66 5.10
N ASN A 82 19.01 3.69 5.37
CA ASN A 82 19.75 3.56 6.63
C ASN A 82 18.87 3.26 7.87
N VAL A 83 17.57 3.03 7.69
CA VAL A 83 16.75 2.35 8.69
C VAL A 83 17.06 0.85 8.61
N ASN A 84 18.09 0.44 9.34
CA ASN A 84 18.27 -0.97 9.70
C ASN A 84 17.21 -1.33 10.73
N VAL A 85 15.96 -1.55 10.28
CA VAL A 85 15.04 -2.40 11.03
C VAL A 85 15.72 -3.75 11.08
N GLY A 86 16.13 -4.19 12.26
CA GLY A 86 16.81 -5.47 12.50
C GLY A 86 15.93 -6.63 12.05
N ARG A 87 15.86 -6.87 10.74
CA ARG A 87 15.00 -7.85 10.07
C ARG A 87 15.58 -9.25 10.10
N ALA A 88 16.88 -9.38 10.37
CA ALA A 88 17.58 -10.64 10.33
C ALA A 88 17.26 -11.57 11.53
N ALA A 89 16.50 -11.10 12.54
CA ALA A 89 16.27 -11.85 13.78
C ALA A 89 14.79 -11.95 14.21
N ILE A 90 13.83 -11.52 13.39
CA ILE A 90 12.40 -11.61 13.74
C ILE A 90 11.82 -12.87 13.10
N ASP A 91 11.33 -13.79 13.92
CA ASP A 91 10.51 -14.90 13.46
C ASP A 91 9.09 -14.39 13.14
N TYR A 92 8.79 -14.28 11.85
CA TYR A 92 7.50 -13.82 11.36
C TYR A 92 6.36 -14.83 11.53
N SER A 93 6.65 -16.05 11.98
CA SER A 93 5.62 -17.04 12.33
C SER A 93 5.10 -16.87 13.77
N ASP A 94 5.82 -16.14 14.63
CA ASP A 94 5.39 -15.80 16.00
C ASP A 94 4.78 -14.39 16.04
N TYR A 95 3.45 -14.34 16.18
CA TYR A 95 2.69 -13.10 16.28
C TYR A 95 3.15 -12.19 17.43
N ASN A 96 3.59 -12.73 18.57
CA ASN A 96 4.03 -11.94 19.72
C ASN A 96 5.40 -11.29 19.48
N ALA A 97 6.31 -12.00 18.81
CA ALA A 97 7.61 -11.47 18.40
C ALA A 97 7.44 -10.29 17.43
N VAL A 98 6.52 -10.43 16.47
CA VAL A 98 6.14 -9.35 15.55
C VAL A 98 5.51 -8.19 16.30
N LYS A 99 4.51 -8.45 17.15
CA LYS A 99 3.82 -7.42 17.93
C LYS A 99 4.79 -6.58 18.77
N ALA A 100 5.76 -7.22 19.43
CA ALA A 100 6.78 -6.55 20.24
C ALA A 100 7.77 -5.74 19.38
N ALA A 101 8.26 -6.31 18.27
CA ALA A 101 9.22 -5.63 17.39
C ALA A 101 8.64 -4.38 16.70
N PHE A 102 7.32 -4.36 16.47
CA PHE A 102 6.62 -3.27 15.80
C PHE A 102 5.80 -2.37 16.75
N GLY A 103 5.80 -2.63 18.06
CA GLY A 103 5.10 -1.81 19.05
C GLY A 103 3.58 -1.79 18.89
N ILE A 104 2.97 -2.89 18.44
CA ILE A 104 1.52 -3.01 18.22
C ILE A 104 0.85 -3.23 19.58
N LYS A 105 -0.13 -2.39 19.94
CA LYS A 105 -0.90 -2.51 21.19
C LYS A 105 -2.03 -3.54 21.06
N ASP A 106 -2.41 -4.15 22.17
CA ASP A 106 -3.63 -4.98 22.29
C ASP A 106 -4.90 -4.16 21.99
#